data_AF-A0AAV8V7F4-F1
#
_entry.id   AF-A0AAV8V7F4-F1
#
_cell.length_a   1.000
_cell.length_b   1.000
_cell.length_c   1.000
_cell.angle_alpha   90.00
_cell.angle_beta   90.00
_cell.angle_gamma   90.00
#
_symmetry.space_group_name_H-M   'P 1'
#
loop_
_entity.id
_entity.type
_entity.pdbx_description
1 polymer ?
#
loop_
_entity_poly.entity_id
_entity_poly.type
_entity_poly.pdbx_seq_one_letter_code
_entity_poly.pdbx_strand_id
1 'polypeptide(L)'
;MSIEPALSYDQKNDTVIGFEDDGHERKLKFADHALVLLLKGIKKKWKQPISYYFSQGGFNAVQLKQILKTTIEALQQIGFTIIGTVCDQYSSNINAIKQLVEDSERERNMYSDLQLFRIGGQEIVGIFDPPHLLKGIRNNLLKYNLKFVTNGTAKLCSWDDIVQLYELDVGDFNTRMCYKLTDSHIYEDKMKKMKVKHAAQVFSHRVSTAIRWTIRYGKLLEVPRKDNLLSNTAEGTADFLSLMDQLFDSVNGSTYEADHGKDLRCAVKKNSPHLDFWKESIKVLESAKFIKQNNSEFVPPSLNNWIKTLRAFIYIWNTVSKVGFAYLTPRHINQDPLENFFGMIRSHGVRNVQSLNGLDGFCRKHDIAYSQSSDLQDRNKADYELEQRAWDRVKSKDAKFGEKAAV
;
A
#
# COMPACT_ATOMS: atom_id res chain seq x y z
N MET A 1 10.32 0.78 -8.59
CA MET A 1 10.75 -0.59 -8.29
C MET A 1 12.26 -0.59 -8.09
N SER A 2 12.79 -1.16 -7.00
CA SER A 2 14.25 -1.32 -6.88
C SER A 2 14.73 -2.46 -7.80
N ILE A 3 15.89 -2.24 -8.42
CA ILE A 3 16.59 -3.16 -9.32
C ILE A 3 18.05 -3.28 -8.85
N GLU A 4 18.70 -4.38 -9.21
CA GLU A 4 20.13 -4.56 -8.94
C GLU A 4 20.95 -3.75 -9.93
N PRO A 5 21.86 -2.86 -9.46
CA PRO A 5 22.75 -2.12 -10.35
C PRO A 5 23.66 -3.06 -11.12
N ALA A 6 23.55 -3.06 -12.44
CA ALA A 6 24.36 -3.86 -13.34
C ALA A 6 24.43 -3.20 -14.71
N LEU A 7 25.51 -3.47 -15.45
CA LEU A 7 25.61 -3.08 -16.86
C LEU A 7 25.42 -4.30 -17.75
N SER A 8 24.70 -4.09 -18.84
CA SER A 8 24.60 -5.05 -19.93
C SER A 8 24.78 -4.33 -21.24
N TYR A 9 25.50 -4.94 -22.18
CA TYR A 9 25.67 -4.39 -23.51
C TYR A 9 24.64 -4.99 -24.47
N ASP A 10 23.80 -4.15 -25.04
CA ASP A 10 22.88 -4.52 -26.11
C ASP A 10 23.60 -4.38 -27.46
N GLN A 11 24.09 -5.53 -27.95
CA GLN A 11 24.82 -5.63 -29.22
C GLN A 11 24.00 -5.16 -30.41
N LYS A 12 22.67 -5.34 -30.40
CA LYS A 12 21.82 -5.01 -31.53
C LYS A 12 21.71 -3.50 -31.71
N ASN A 13 21.58 -2.79 -30.60
CA ASN A 13 21.42 -1.34 -30.60
C ASN A 13 22.75 -0.59 -30.38
N ASP A 14 23.85 -1.31 -30.18
CA ASP A 14 25.16 -0.76 -29.80
C ASP A 14 25.06 0.19 -28.60
N THR A 15 24.39 -0.26 -27.54
CA THR A 15 24.17 0.56 -26.34
C THR A 15 24.48 -0.17 -25.05
N VAL A 16 25.08 0.55 -24.11
CA VAL A 16 25.22 0.08 -22.72
C VAL A 16 23.95 0.43 -21.94
N ILE A 17 23.31 -0.59 -21.38
CA ILE A 17 22.12 -0.53 -20.52
C ILE A 17 22.58 -0.65 -19.06
N GLY A 18 21.86 0.00 -18.14
CA GLY A 18 22.13 -0.06 -16.70
C GLY A 18 22.52 1.28 -16.08
N PHE A 19 22.58 2.33 -16.91
CA PHE A 19 22.75 3.71 -16.47
C PHE A 19 21.41 4.40 -16.21
N GLU A 20 21.44 5.46 -15.39
CA GLU A 20 20.34 6.40 -15.23
C GLU A 20 19.94 6.97 -16.59
N ASP A 21 18.65 6.86 -16.90
CA ASP A 21 18.03 7.26 -18.15
C ASP A 21 16.59 7.71 -17.84
N ASP A 22 16.37 9.02 -17.84
CA ASP A 22 15.06 9.63 -17.58
C ASP A 22 14.25 9.90 -18.85
N GLY A 23 14.69 9.34 -19.99
CA GLY A 23 14.09 9.53 -21.31
C GLY A 23 14.47 10.85 -21.99
N HIS A 24 15.14 11.77 -21.28
CA HIS A 24 15.69 12.99 -21.85
C HIS A 24 17.21 12.95 -21.86
N GLU A 25 17.82 12.55 -20.76
CA GLU A 25 19.27 12.43 -20.61
C GLU A 25 19.67 11.08 -20.02
N ARG A 26 20.83 10.59 -20.48
CA ARG A 26 21.51 9.45 -19.89
C ARG A 26 22.72 9.93 -19.10
N LYS A 27 22.78 9.58 -17.82
CA LYS A 27 23.91 9.93 -16.94
C LYS A 27 24.74 8.70 -16.64
N LEU A 28 26.06 8.86 -16.49
CA LEU A 28 26.99 7.80 -16.08
C LEU A 28 26.88 7.46 -14.58
N LYS A 29 25.67 7.12 -14.14
CA LYS A 29 25.31 6.67 -12.80
C LYS A 29 24.59 5.35 -12.91
N PHE A 30 24.95 4.37 -12.10
CA PHE A 30 24.28 3.08 -12.14
C PHE A 30 22.85 3.21 -11.63
N ALA A 31 21.90 2.71 -12.42
CA ALA A 31 20.51 2.70 -12.03
C ALA A 31 20.25 1.60 -10.98
N ASP A 32 19.60 1.99 -9.89
CA ASP A 32 19.15 1.09 -8.81
C ASP A 32 17.61 1.13 -8.64
N HIS A 33 16.93 1.99 -9.40
CA HIS A 33 15.48 2.10 -9.45
C HIS A 33 14.97 2.17 -10.89
N ALA A 34 13.84 1.50 -11.11
CA ALA A 34 13.01 1.64 -12.30
C ALA A 34 11.66 2.29 -11.94
N LEU A 35 11.32 3.39 -12.61
CA LEU A 35 9.97 3.95 -12.63
C LEU A 35 9.21 3.31 -13.80
N VAL A 36 7.96 2.91 -13.57
CA VAL A 36 7.07 2.40 -14.62
C VAL A 36 5.73 3.09 -14.47
N LEU A 37 5.22 3.66 -15.57
CA LEU A 37 3.87 4.16 -15.66
C LEU A 37 2.99 3.11 -16.35
N LEU A 38 1.84 2.83 -15.73
CA LEU A 38 0.89 1.85 -16.23
C LEU A 38 -0.48 2.50 -16.41
N LEU A 39 -0.99 2.43 -17.63
CA LEU A 39 -2.33 2.88 -17.98
C LEU A 39 -3.34 1.78 -17.66
N LYS A 40 -4.48 2.16 -17.10
CA LYS A 40 -5.55 1.23 -16.72
C LYS A 40 -6.91 1.78 -17.12
N GLY A 41 -7.70 0.94 -17.78
CA GLY A 41 -9.08 1.24 -18.11
C GLY A 41 -9.97 1.25 -16.86
N ILE A 42 -10.77 2.30 -16.73
CA ILE A 42 -11.69 2.48 -15.59
C ILE A 42 -13.04 1.79 -15.89
N LYS A 43 -13.55 1.97 -17.12
CA LYS A 43 -14.79 1.36 -17.63
C LYS A 43 -14.60 -0.08 -18.11
N LYS A 44 -13.55 -0.30 -18.91
CA LYS A 44 -13.22 -1.61 -19.50
C LYS A 44 -12.01 -2.18 -18.77
N LYS A 45 -12.01 -3.50 -18.54
CA LYS A 45 -10.93 -4.19 -17.83
C LYS A 45 -9.73 -4.43 -18.74
N TRP A 46 -8.83 -3.46 -18.81
CA TRP A 46 -7.53 -3.59 -19.48
C TRP A 46 -6.47 -2.76 -18.76
N LYS A 47 -5.21 -3.13 -18.95
CA LYS A 47 -4.05 -2.42 -18.40
C LYS A 47 -2.85 -2.60 -19.32
N GLN A 48 -1.98 -1.60 -19.38
CA GLN A 48 -0.79 -1.62 -20.21
C GLN A 48 0.33 -0.80 -19.56
N PRO A 49 1.56 -1.33 -19.38
CA PRO A 49 2.72 -0.49 -19.10
C PRO A 49 3.01 0.37 -20.32
N ILE A 50 3.12 1.69 -20.15
CA ILE A 50 3.23 2.65 -21.26
C ILE A 50 4.59 3.33 -21.33
N SER A 51 5.31 3.44 -20.22
CA SER A 51 6.66 4.00 -20.18
C SER A 51 7.43 3.47 -18.97
N TYR A 52 8.75 3.47 -19.09
CA TYR A 52 9.67 3.13 -18.02
C TYR A 52 10.92 4.00 -18.08
N TYR A 53 11.53 4.24 -16.92
CA TYR A 53 12.69 5.10 -16.76
C TYR A 53 13.60 4.55 -15.66
N PHE A 54 14.90 4.80 -15.75
CA PHE A 54 15.91 4.31 -14.82
C PHE A 54 16.57 5.46 -14.07
N SER A 55 16.79 5.30 -12.77
CA SER A 55 17.47 6.31 -11.95
C SER A 55 18.32 5.71 -10.85
N GLN A 56 19.31 6.47 -10.39
CA GLN A 56 20.01 6.23 -9.14
C GLN A 56 19.31 6.95 -7.99
N GLY A 57 18.89 6.23 -6.95
CA GLY A 57 18.19 6.77 -5.78
C GLY A 57 16.72 7.16 -6.02
N GLY A 58 16.15 6.79 -7.16
CA GLY A 58 14.77 7.14 -7.53
C GLY A 58 14.63 8.56 -8.11
N PHE A 59 13.40 8.91 -8.51
CA PHE A 59 13.11 10.19 -9.14
C PHE A 59 12.69 11.25 -8.11
N ASN A 60 13.17 12.48 -8.30
CA ASN A 60 12.72 13.62 -7.51
C ASN A 60 11.36 14.16 -8.01
N ALA A 61 10.73 15.02 -7.21
CA ALA A 61 9.40 15.56 -7.51
C ALA A 61 9.31 16.33 -8.85
N VAL A 62 10.36 17.05 -9.22
CA VAL A 62 10.40 17.86 -10.45
C VAL A 62 10.47 16.94 -11.68
N GLN A 63 11.34 15.92 -11.64
CA GLN A 63 11.44 14.92 -12.70
C GLN A 63 10.12 14.15 -12.86
N LEU A 64 9.52 13.69 -11.76
CA LEU A 64 8.24 12.99 -11.79
C LEU A 64 7.11 13.83 -12.40
N LYS A 65 7.05 15.12 -12.03
CA LYS A 65 6.09 16.07 -12.60
C LYS A 65 6.28 16.19 -14.12
N GLN A 66 7.52 16.33 -14.60
CA GLN A 66 7.79 16.44 -16.03
C GLN A 66 7.40 15.16 -16.79
N ILE A 67 7.81 13.99 -16.27
CA ILE A 67 7.47 12.68 -16.84
C ILE A 67 5.94 12.51 -16.92
N LEU A 68 5.21 12.87 -15.87
CA LEU A 68 3.75 12.83 -15.85
C LEU A 68 3.12 13.76 -16.89
N LYS A 69 3.60 15.01 -17.00
CA LYS A 69 3.10 15.96 -18.01
C LYS A 69 3.26 15.40 -19.42
N THR A 70 4.47 15.04 -19.80
CA THR A 70 4.78 14.52 -21.15
C THR A 70 4.01 13.23 -21.45
N THR A 71 3.93 12.31 -20.48
CA THR A 71 3.19 11.05 -20.68
C THR A 71 1.69 11.31 -20.87
N ILE A 72 1.09 12.17 -20.05
CA ILE A 72 -0.35 12.48 -20.13
C ILE A 72 -0.69 13.19 -21.44
N GLU A 73 0.12 14.17 -21.87
CA GLU A 73 -0.06 14.86 -23.15
C GLU A 73 -0.01 13.89 -24.33
N ALA A 74 0.95 12.96 -24.34
CA ALA A 74 1.03 11.93 -25.37
C ALA A 74 -0.21 11.01 -25.38
N LEU A 75 -0.71 10.60 -24.21
CA LEU A 75 -1.93 9.79 -24.11
C LEU A 75 -3.18 10.54 -24.60
N GLN A 76 -3.26 11.84 -24.31
CA GLN A 76 -4.36 12.69 -24.77
C GLN A 76 -4.35 12.85 -26.29
N GLN A 77 -3.17 13.01 -26.90
CA GLN A 77 -3.01 13.06 -28.37
C GLN A 77 -3.46 11.77 -29.05
N ILE A 78 -3.29 10.61 -28.41
CA ILE A 78 -3.78 9.31 -28.89
C ILE A 78 -5.32 9.21 -28.79
N GLY A 79 -5.97 10.05 -27.97
CA GLY A 79 -7.41 10.06 -27.76
C GLY A 79 -7.87 9.47 -26.42
N PHE A 80 -6.95 9.21 -25.47
CA PHE A 80 -7.34 8.80 -24.13
C PHE A 80 -7.83 10.00 -23.30
N THR A 81 -8.89 9.77 -22.51
CA THR A 81 -9.35 10.69 -21.48
C THR A 81 -8.76 10.27 -20.14
N ILE A 82 -7.79 11.02 -19.62
CA ILE A 82 -7.16 10.74 -18.33
C ILE A 82 -7.98 11.41 -17.22
N ILE A 83 -8.48 10.61 -16.28
CA ILE A 83 -9.35 11.11 -15.19
C ILE A 83 -8.55 11.33 -13.90
N GLY A 84 -7.49 10.55 -13.68
CA GLY A 84 -6.70 10.66 -12.46
C GLY A 84 -5.39 9.88 -12.52
N THR A 85 -4.50 10.19 -11.58
CA THR A 85 -3.24 9.48 -11.34
C THR A 85 -3.29 8.80 -9.97
N VAL A 86 -2.69 7.62 -9.85
CA VAL A 86 -2.60 6.88 -8.58
C VAL A 86 -1.13 6.66 -8.24
N CYS A 87 -0.74 7.00 -7.01
CA CYS A 87 0.62 6.79 -6.51
C CYS A 87 0.64 6.40 -5.03
N ASP A 88 1.77 5.88 -4.55
CA ASP A 88 2.00 5.68 -3.13
C ASP A 88 2.24 7.01 -2.38
N GLN A 89 2.53 6.91 -1.09
CA GLN A 89 2.79 8.08 -0.24
C GLN A 89 4.28 8.48 -0.16
N TYR A 90 5.11 8.08 -1.11
CA TYR A 90 6.50 8.52 -1.10
C TYR A 90 6.59 10.05 -1.25
N SER A 91 7.55 10.67 -0.56
CA SER A 91 7.64 12.14 -0.48
C SER A 91 7.78 12.79 -1.86
N SER A 92 8.56 12.20 -2.77
CA SER A 92 8.68 12.69 -4.15
C SER A 92 7.34 12.65 -4.90
N ASN A 93 6.53 11.61 -4.71
CA ASN A 93 5.22 11.46 -5.37
C ASN A 93 4.24 12.51 -4.84
N ILE A 94 4.15 12.66 -3.52
CA ILE A 94 3.30 13.68 -2.88
C ILE A 94 3.67 15.08 -3.39
N ASN A 95 4.97 15.39 -3.42
CA ASN A 95 5.45 16.70 -3.85
C ASN A 95 5.25 16.94 -5.36
N ALA A 96 5.37 15.90 -6.20
CA ALA A 96 5.10 16.02 -7.63
C ALA A 96 3.63 16.39 -7.90
N ILE A 97 2.68 15.71 -7.24
CA ILE A 97 1.26 16.06 -7.35
C ILE A 97 0.99 17.46 -6.78
N LYS A 98 1.58 17.82 -5.64
CA LYS A 98 1.46 19.16 -5.07
C LYS A 98 1.91 20.24 -6.06
N GLN A 99 3.06 20.06 -6.70
CA GLN A 99 3.57 21.00 -7.70
C GLN A 99 2.69 21.08 -8.95
N LEU A 100 2.01 20.00 -9.35
CA LEU A 100 1.05 20.01 -10.47
C LEU A 100 -0.22 20.80 -10.11
N VAL A 101 -0.72 20.63 -8.89
CA VAL A 101 -1.87 21.38 -8.37
C VAL A 101 -1.52 22.85 -8.27
N GLU A 102 -0.38 23.19 -7.65
CA GLU A 102 0.06 24.59 -7.50
C GLU A 102 0.25 25.30 -8.84
N ASP A 103 0.80 24.64 -9.87
CA ASP A 103 0.86 25.20 -11.23
C ASP A 103 -0.55 25.54 -11.74
N SER A 104 -1.49 24.61 -11.59
CA SER A 104 -2.85 24.74 -12.12
C SER A 104 -3.68 25.77 -11.36
N GLU A 105 -3.49 25.89 -10.05
CA GLU A 105 -4.16 26.90 -9.22
C GLU A 105 -3.70 28.31 -9.58
N ARG A 106 -2.39 28.50 -9.85
CA ARG A 106 -1.85 29.78 -10.31
C ARG A 106 -2.43 30.17 -11.67
N GLU A 107 -2.57 29.22 -12.59
CA GLU A 107 -3.18 29.46 -13.91
C GLU A 107 -4.66 29.86 -13.81
N ARG A 108 -5.40 29.31 -12.84
CA ARG A 108 -6.85 29.55 -12.67
C ARG A 108 -7.19 30.69 -11.72
N ASN A 109 -6.24 31.14 -10.91
CA ASN A 109 -6.47 32.03 -9.76
C ASN A 109 -7.59 31.52 -8.83
N MET A 110 -7.65 30.20 -8.60
CA MET A 110 -8.65 29.54 -7.77
C MET A 110 -8.03 28.39 -7.00
N TYR A 111 -8.23 28.37 -5.68
CA TYR A 111 -7.74 27.32 -4.79
C TYR A 111 -8.78 26.21 -4.64
N SER A 112 -8.33 24.96 -4.64
CA SER A 112 -9.20 23.81 -4.44
C SER A 112 -8.68 22.88 -3.35
N ASP A 113 -9.60 22.46 -2.50
CA ASP A 113 -9.39 21.40 -1.51
C ASP A 113 -9.24 20.00 -2.13
N LEU A 114 -9.43 19.90 -3.45
CA LEU A 114 -9.20 18.70 -4.26
C LEU A 114 -7.82 18.74 -4.91
N GLN A 115 -7.19 17.57 -5.06
CA GLN A 115 -5.92 17.43 -5.79
C GLN A 115 -6.13 17.48 -7.31
N LEU A 116 -6.74 18.55 -7.82
CA LEU A 116 -7.01 18.75 -9.24
C LEU A 116 -5.88 19.53 -9.90
N PHE A 117 -5.39 18.99 -11.01
CA PHE A 117 -4.46 19.67 -11.89
C PHE A 117 -4.94 19.56 -13.34
N ARG A 118 -4.43 20.45 -14.21
CA ARG A 118 -4.77 20.49 -15.63
C ARG A 118 -3.56 20.17 -16.49
N ILE A 119 -3.76 19.30 -17.47
CA ILE A 119 -2.79 19.00 -18.53
C ILE A 119 -3.57 18.88 -19.83
N GLY A 120 -3.13 19.59 -20.88
CA GLY A 120 -3.84 19.62 -22.17
C GLY A 120 -5.29 20.09 -22.08
N GLY A 121 -5.61 20.99 -21.13
CA GLY A 121 -6.98 21.47 -20.88
C GLY A 121 -7.91 20.51 -20.12
N GLN A 122 -7.49 19.26 -19.91
CA GLN A 122 -8.26 18.27 -19.16
C GLN A 122 -7.94 18.33 -17.67
N GLU A 123 -8.99 18.21 -16.84
CA GLU A 123 -8.84 18.08 -15.39
C GLU A 123 -8.51 16.64 -14.99
N ILE A 124 -7.52 16.50 -14.10
CA ILE A 124 -7.00 15.22 -13.64
C ILE A 124 -6.88 15.28 -12.12
N VAL A 125 -7.38 14.27 -11.43
CA VAL A 125 -7.30 14.19 -9.97
C VAL A 125 -6.15 13.29 -9.50
N GLY A 126 -5.37 13.78 -8.53
CA GLY A 126 -4.35 12.99 -7.84
C GLY A 126 -4.94 12.11 -6.73
N ILE A 127 -4.59 10.83 -6.74
CA ILE A 127 -5.11 9.80 -5.83
C ILE A 127 -3.94 9.08 -5.17
N PHE A 128 -4.07 8.80 -3.87
CA PHE A 128 -3.12 7.97 -3.16
C PHE A 128 -3.65 6.55 -3.00
N ASP A 129 -2.76 5.56 -3.12
CA ASP A 129 -3.13 4.16 -3.13
C ASP A 129 -3.76 3.70 -1.79
N PRO A 130 -5.05 3.31 -1.76
CA PRO A 130 -5.73 2.95 -0.50
C PRO A 130 -5.10 1.79 0.30
N PRO A 131 -4.62 0.69 -0.33
CA PRO A 131 -3.81 -0.33 0.33
C PRO A 131 -2.61 0.24 1.12
N HIS A 132 -1.87 1.19 0.53
CA HIS A 132 -0.76 1.86 1.19
C HIS A 132 -1.20 2.77 2.33
N LEU A 133 -2.31 3.49 2.16
CA LEU A 133 -2.88 4.34 3.19
C LEU A 133 -3.32 3.53 4.41
N LEU A 134 -3.98 2.39 4.21
CA LEU A 134 -4.39 1.47 5.28
C LEU A 134 -3.18 0.96 6.07
N LYS A 135 -2.11 0.56 5.37
CA LYS A 135 -0.82 0.18 5.96
C LYS A 135 -0.23 1.33 6.79
N GLY A 136 -0.30 2.56 6.29
CA GLY A 136 0.15 3.77 6.99
C GLY A 136 -0.58 4.00 8.31
N ILE A 137 -1.92 3.87 8.32
CA ILE A 137 -2.72 3.98 9.56
C ILE A 137 -2.32 2.90 10.56
N ARG A 138 -2.19 1.63 10.13
CA ARG A 138 -1.75 0.54 11.01
C ARG A 138 -0.37 0.78 11.60
N ASN A 139 0.57 1.24 10.79
CA ASN A 139 1.94 1.52 11.24
C ASN A 139 2.02 2.65 12.28
N ASN A 140 1.16 3.66 12.18
CA ASN A 140 1.07 4.72 13.19
C ASN A 140 0.37 4.22 14.46
N LEU A 141 -0.71 3.44 14.32
CA LEU A 141 -1.46 2.89 15.45
C LEU A 141 -0.60 1.95 16.32
N LEU A 142 0.33 1.21 15.72
CA LEU A 142 1.33 0.41 16.44
C LEU A 142 2.16 1.21 17.45
N LYS A 143 2.34 2.51 17.21
CA LYS A 143 3.25 3.36 18.00
C LYS A 143 2.53 4.39 18.85
N TYR A 144 1.32 4.77 18.45
CA TYR A 144 0.61 5.92 18.98
C TYR A 144 -0.89 5.63 19.03
N ASN A 145 -1.53 6.08 20.11
CA ASN A 145 -2.98 6.05 20.19
C ASN A 145 -3.58 7.08 19.23
N LEU A 146 -4.73 6.74 18.66
CA LEU A 146 -5.48 7.61 17.78
C LEU A 146 -6.69 8.18 18.52
N LYS A 147 -6.82 9.50 18.52
CA LYS A 147 -8.01 10.22 18.96
C LYS A 147 -8.84 10.61 17.75
N PHE A 148 -10.15 10.45 17.81
CA PHE A 148 -11.08 10.84 16.76
C PHE A 148 -12.45 11.17 17.35
N VAL A 149 -13.30 11.86 16.57
CA VAL A 149 -14.67 12.20 16.97
C VAL A 149 -15.64 11.47 16.05
N THR A 150 -16.58 10.74 16.66
CA THR A 150 -17.69 10.10 15.95
C THR A 150 -18.98 10.34 16.73
N ASN A 151 -20.09 10.62 16.04
CA ASN A 151 -21.38 10.94 16.68
C ASN A 151 -21.28 12.00 17.79
N GLY A 152 -20.46 13.03 17.58
CA GLY A 152 -20.23 14.11 18.54
C GLY A 152 -19.40 13.73 19.79
N THR A 153 -18.92 12.48 19.88
CA THR A 153 -18.16 11.98 21.03
C THR A 153 -16.70 11.74 20.66
N ALA A 154 -15.78 12.30 21.45
CA ALA A 154 -14.35 12.00 21.32
C ALA A 154 -14.06 10.59 21.83
N LYS A 155 -13.38 9.78 21.02
CA LYS A 155 -12.97 8.41 21.33
C LYS A 155 -11.48 8.23 21.09
N LEU A 156 -10.92 7.21 21.75
CA LEU A 156 -9.54 6.78 21.57
C LEU A 156 -9.52 5.38 20.97
N CYS A 157 -8.59 5.13 20.07
CA CYS A 157 -8.26 3.82 19.53
C CYS A 157 -6.81 3.49 19.90
N SER A 158 -6.60 2.31 20.46
CA SER A 158 -5.30 1.81 20.91
C SER A 158 -4.99 0.48 20.24
N TRP A 159 -3.71 0.27 19.90
CA TRP A 159 -3.23 -1.03 19.45
C TRP A 159 -3.29 -2.09 20.58
N ASP A 160 -3.13 -1.66 21.83
CA ASP A 160 -3.12 -2.56 22.99
C ASP A 160 -4.45 -3.29 23.17
N ASP A 161 -5.58 -2.69 22.76
CA ASP A 161 -6.88 -3.37 22.78
C ASP A 161 -6.93 -4.54 21.79
N ILE A 162 -6.20 -4.43 20.67
CA ILE A 162 -6.10 -5.48 19.66
C ILE A 162 -5.18 -6.60 20.16
N VAL A 163 -4.08 -6.25 20.85
CA VAL A 163 -3.19 -7.20 21.51
C VAL A 163 -3.94 -7.98 22.59
N GLN A 164 -4.62 -7.28 23.50
CA GLN A 164 -5.42 -7.91 24.57
C GLN A 164 -6.50 -8.83 24.01
N LEU A 165 -7.23 -8.40 22.97
CA LEU A 165 -8.18 -9.29 22.30
C LEU A 165 -7.50 -10.55 21.75
N TYR A 166 -6.36 -10.39 21.08
CA TYR A 166 -5.64 -11.50 20.48
C TYR A 166 -5.18 -12.51 21.54
N GLU A 167 -4.74 -12.02 22.70
CA GLU A 167 -4.29 -12.81 23.85
C GLU A 167 -5.45 -13.49 24.59
N LEU A 168 -6.62 -12.87 24.65
CA LEU A 168 -7.85 -13.47 25.18
C LEU A 168 -8.45 -14.53 24.24
N ASP A 169 -8.31 -14.34 22.94
CA ASP A 169 -8.74 -15.27 21.91
C ASP A 169 -7.70 -16.38 21.66
N VAL A 170 -6.75 -16.61 22.58
CA VAL A 170 -5.78 -17.71 22.54
C VAL A 170 -6.49 -19.02 22.93
N GLY A 171 -6.36 -20.04 22.08
CA GLY A 171 -7.00 -21.35 22.23
C GLY A 171 -6.73 -22.21 20.99
N ASP A 172 -7.51 -23.28 20.80
CA ASP A 172 -7.39 -24.10 19.58
C ASP A 172 -7.61 -23.22 18.34
N PHE A 173 -6.66 -23.28 17.39
CA PHE A 173 -6.61 -22.40 16.23
C PHE A 173 -7.90 -22.45 15.41
N ASN A 174 -8.55 -23.62 15.36
CA ASN A 174 -9.77 -23.84 14.57
C ASN A 174 -11.03 -23.25 15.21
N THR A 175 -11.00 -22.90 16.51
CA THR A 175 -12.18 -22.41 17.25
C THR A 175 -12.08 -20.93 17.63
N ARG A 176 -10.96 -20.27 17.30
CA ARG A 176 -10.74 -18.84 17.58
C ARG A 176 -11.75 -17.95 16.86
N MET A 177 -12.25 -16.93 17.56
CA MET A 177 -13.09 -15.89 16.95
C MET A 177 -12.32 -15.18 15.83
N CYS A 178 -11.05 -14.85 16.07
CA CYS A 178 -10.19 -14.13 15.14
C CYS A 178 -9.14 -15.05 14.49
N TYR A 179 -9.52 -16.25 14.02
CA TYR A 179 -8.61 -17.26 13.43
C TYR A 179 -7.65 -16.78 12.33
N LYS A 180 -7.94 -15.65 11.68
CA LYS A 180 -7.07 -15.06 10.64
C LYS A 180 -5.86 -14.33 11.23
N LEU A 181 -5.96 -13.87 12.48
CA LEU A 181 -4.88 -13.21 13.18
C LEU A 181 -3.86 -14.24 13.64
N THR A 182 -2.61 -13.85 13.54
CA THR A 182 -1.45 -14.63 13.98
C THR A 182 -0.46 -13.66 14.59
N ASP A 183 0.59 -14.18 15.22
CA ASP A 183 1.67 -13.36 15.77
C ASP A 183 2.23 -12.33 14.76
N SER A 184 2.34 -12.70 13.48
CA SER A 184 2.79 -11.80 12.40
C SER A 184 1.85 -10.63 12.08
N HIS A 185 0.65 -10.61 12.66
CA HIS A 185 -0.30 -9.50 12.60
C HIS A 185 -0.18 -8.55 13.79
N ILE A 186 0.23 -9.07 14.95
CA ILE A 186 0.04 -8.40 16.25
C ILE A 186 1.36 -7.91 16.82
N TYR A 187 2.36 -8.78 16.93
CA TYR A 187 3.62 -8.47 17.59
C TYR A 187 4.62 -7.83 16.61
N GLU A 188 5.14 -6.65 16.97
CA GLU A 188 5.95 -5.81 16.07
C GLU A 188 7.20 -6.51 15.54
N ASP A 189 7.87 -7.31 16.37
CA ASP A 189 9.08 -8.07 16.06
C ASP A 189 8.83 -9.19 15.03
N LYS A 190 7.63 -9.77 15.03
CA LYS A 190 7.20 -10.82 14.09
C LYS A 190 6.46 -10.25 12.87
N MET A 191 6.21 -8.95 12.85
CA MET A 191 5.30 -8.33 11.90
C MET A 191 5.90 -8.16 10.52
N LYS A 192 5.19 -8.64 9.50
CA LYS A 192 5.50 -8.34 8.09
C LYS A 192 4.96 -6.96 7.73
N LYS A 193 5.65 -5.88 8.16
CA LYS A 193 5.19 -4.47 8.07
C LYS A 193 4.75 -4.03 6.67
N MET A 194 5.27 -4.63 5.60
CA MET A 194 4.89 -4.28 4.22
C MET A 194 3.64 -5.00 3.71
N LYS A 195 3.16 -6.04 4.39
CA LYS A 195 2.09 -6.91 3.91
C LYS A 195 0.72 -6.30 4.21
N VAL A 196 0.12 -5.62 3.22
CA VAL A 196 -1.19 -4.97 3.35
C VAL A 196 -2.29 -5.94 3.79
N LYS A 197 -2.24 -7.20 3.33
CA LYS A 197 -3.20 -8.24 3.75
C LYS A 197 -3.32 -8.33 5.28
N HIS A 198 -2.21 -8.22 6.02
CA HIS A 198 -2.24 -8.28 7.48
C HIS A 198 -2.90 -7.03 8.08
N ALA A 199 -2.63 -5.83 7.53
CA ALA A 199 -3.30 -4.61 7.96
C ALA A 199 -4.83 -4.70 7.75
N ALA A 200 -5.28 -5.18 6.60
CA ALA A 200 -6.70 -5.37 6.30
C ALA A 200 -7.36 -6.43 7.20
N GLN A 201 -6.64 -7.49 7.59
CA GLN A 201 -7.17 -8.51 8.51
C GLN A 201 -7.32 -7.97 9.94
N VAL A 202 -6.38 -7.13 10.40
CA VAL A 202 -6.46 -6.45 11.70
C VAL A 202 -7.61 -5.44 11.73
N PHE A 203 -7.70 -4.58 10.71
CA PHE A 203 -8.79 -3.60 10.55
C PHE A 203 -10.07 -4.22 10.00
N SER A 204 -10.43 -5.43 10.40
CA SER A 204 -11.62 -6.10 9.86
C SER A 204 -12.83 -5.96 10.78
N HIS A 205 -14.02 -6.03 10.18
CA HIS A 205 -15.30 -6.07 10.90
C HIS A 205 -15.33 -7.15 11.99
N ARG A 206 -14.68 -8.29 11.73
CA ARG A 206 -14.61 -9.40 12.69
C ARG A 206 -13.85 -9.03 13.95
N VAL A 207 -12.70 -8.39 13.82
CA VAL A 207 -11.90 -7.95 14.98
C VAL A 207 -12.67 -6.88 15.76
N SER A 208 -13.28 -5.92 15.06
CA SER A 208 -14.19 -4.94 15.68
C SER A 208 -15.31 -5.61 16.49
N THR A 209 -16.00 -6.59 15.88
CA THR A 209 -17.11 -7.30 16.53
C THR A 209 -16.65 -8.11 17.73
N ALA A 210 -15.50 -8.77 17.64
CA ALA A 210 -14.92 -9.53 18.74
C ALA A 210 -14.57 -8.61 19.93
N ILE A 211 -13.97 -7.43 19.68
CA ILE A 211 -13.76 -6.42 20.74
C ILE A 211 -15.08 -6.01 21.40
N ARG A 212 -16.12 -5.70 20.62
CA ARG A 212 -17.45 -5.35 21.16
C ARG A 212 -18.04 -6.48 22.00
N TRP A 213 -17.91 -7.71 21.53
CA TRP A 213 -18.42 -8.88 22.22
C TRP A 213 -17.70 -9.07 23.57
N THR A 214 -16.37 -8.96 23.59
CA THR A 214 -15.58 -9.03 24.83
C THR A 214 -15.95 -7.92 25.83
N ILE A 215 -16.17 -6.69 25.36
CA ILE A 215 -16.67 -5.60 26.22
C ILE A 215 -18.02 -5.97 26.84
N ARG A 216 -18.96 -6.48 26.03
CA ARG A 216 -20.30 -6.87 26.50
C ARG A 216 -20.22 -8.04 27.49
N TYR A 217 -19.38 -9.03 27.20
CA TYR A 217 -19.20 -10.21 28.04
C TYR A 217 -18.59 -9.84 29.40
N GLY A 218 -17.56 -8.99 29.44
CA GLY A 218 -16.98 -8.50 30.70
C GLY A 218 -17.98 -7.75 31.58
N LYS A 219 -18.88 -6.97 30.97
CA LYS A 219 -19.98 -6.29 31.69
C LYS A 219 -20.99 -7.28 32.28
N LEU A 220 -21.29 -8.37 31.57
CA LEU A 220 -22.23 -9.41 32.02
C LEU A 220 -21.71 -10.18 33.24
N LEU A 221 -20.40 -10.41 33.30
CA LEU A 221 -19.74 -11.16 34.37
C LEU A 221 -19.41 -10.31 35.62
N GLU A 222 -19.82 -9.04 35.65
CA GLU A 222 -19.49 -8.09 36.74
C GLU A 222 -17.98 -8.03 37.08
N VAL A 223 -17.11 -8.29 36.10
CA VAL A 223 -15.67 -8.28 36.32
C VAL A 223 -15.27 -6.89 36.86
N PRO A 224 -14.59 -6.82 38.02
CA PRO A 224 -14.20 -5.53 38.61
C PRO A 224 -13.44 -4.68 37.60
N ARG A 225 -13.69 -3.36 37.55
CA ARG A 225 -13.03 -2.45 36.58
C ARG A 225 -11.49 -2.53 36.56
N LYS A 226 -10.88 -2.99 37.65
CA LYS A 226 -9.43 -3.17 37.79
C LYS A 226 -8.91 -4.40 37.02
N ASP A 227 -9.80 -5.36 36.74
CA ASP A 227 -9.57 -6.60 36.00
C ASP A 227 -10.31 -6.62 34.66
N ASN A 228 -10.70 -5.44 34.16
CA ASN A 228 -11.41 -5.29 32.89
C ASN A 228 -10.69 -6.07 31.78
N LEU A 229 -11.41 -6.97 31.10
CA LEU A 229 -10.87 -7.77 30.00
C LEU A 229 -10.28 -6.91 28.87
N LEU A 230 -10.76 -5.68 28.72
CA LEU A 230 -10.26 -4.71 27.75
C LEU A 230 -10.26 -3.30 28.34
N SER A 231 -9.36 -2.46 27.83
CA SER A 231 -9.18 -1.10 28.34
C SER A 231 -10.39 -0.18 28.08
N ASN A 232 -10.39 1.02 28.68
CA ASN A 232 -11.41 2.03 28.42
C ASN A 232 -11.40 2.58 26.98
N THR A 233 -10.35 2.30 26.18
CA THR A 233 -10.29 2.68 24.77
C THR A 233 -10.93 1.64 23.84
N ALA A 234 -11.28 0.46 24.34
CA ALA A 234 -11.73 -0.67 23.52
C ALA A 234 -12.97 -0.36 22.66
N GLU A 235 -13.91 0.43 23.18
CA GLU A 235 -15.08 0.83 22.40
C GLU A 235 -14.70 1.74 21.22
N GLY A 236 -13.80 2.70 21.46
CA GLY A 236 -13.27 3.57 20.41
C GLY A 236 -12.40 2.80 19.42
N THR A 237 -11.63 1.81 19.88
CA THR A 237 -10.91 0.87 19.00
C THR A 237 -11.90 0.13 18.11
N ALA A 238 -12.94 -0.51 18.66
CA ALA A 238 -13.92 -1.23 17.87
C ALA A 238 -14.61 -0.34 16.82
N ASP A 239 -15.00 0.87 17.18
CA ASP A 239 -15.59 1.85 16.27
C ASP A 239 -14.63 2.19 15.12
N PHE A 240 -13.36 2.47 15.44
CA PHE A 240 -12.37 2.84 14.44
C PHE A 240 -12.03 1.67 13.51
N LEU A 241 -11.88 0.44 14.04
CA LEU A 241 -11.67 -0.75 13.21
C LEU A 241 -12.84 -0.97 12.24
N SER A 242 -14.09 -0.77 12.70
CA SER A 242 -15.27 -0.88 11.86
C SER A 242 -15.30 0.20 10.77
N LEU A 243 -14.94 1.44 11.10
CA LEU A 243 -14.82 2.53 10.13
C LEU A 243 -13.80 2.17 9.05
N MET A 244 -12.59 1.73 9.44
CA MET A 244 -11.51 1.42 8.51
C MET A 244 -11.82 0.20 7.62
N ASP A 245 -12.52 -0.81 8.16
CA ASP A 245 -13.02 -1.96 7.40
C ASP A 245 -13.97 -1.52 6.28
N GLN A 246 -15.01 -0.76 6.64
CA GLN A 246 -16.00 -0.22 5.71
C GLN A 246 -15.35 0.73 4.70
N LEU A 247 -14.42 1.56 5.16
CA LEU A 247 -13.67 2.49 4.33
C LEU A 247 -12.86 1.77 3.27
N PHE A 248 -12.10 0.76 3.67
CA PHE A 248 -11.29 -0.01 2.74
C PHE A 248 -12.15 -0.80 1.74
N ASP A 249 -13.26 -1.38 2.18
CA ASP A 249 -14.21 -2.05 1.30
C ASP A 249 -14.82 -1.08 0.27
N SER A 250 -15.18 0.14 0.69
CA SER A 250 -15.78 1.18 -0.17
C SER A 250 -14.88 1.65 -1.32
N VAL A 251 -13.56 1.56 -1.16
CA VAL A 251 -12.57 1.96 -2.17
C VAL A 251 -11.92 0.78 -2.87
N ASN A 252 -12.30 -0.45 -2.53
CA ASN A 252 -11.72 -1.68 -3.09
C ASN A 252 -12.78 -2.73 -3.52
N GLY A 253 -14.04 -2.32 -3.61
CA GLY A 253 -15.15 -3.14 -4.12
C GLY A 253 -14.93 -3.57 -5.57
N SER A 254 -15.23 -4.84 -5.87
CA SER A 254 -15.10 -5.43 -7.22
C SER A 254 -16.36 -6.06 -7.78
N THR A 255 -17.30 -6.43 -6.92
CA THR A 255 -18.58 -7.02 -7.30
C THR A 255 -19.57 -5.93 -7.70
N TYR A 256 -20.53 -6.26 -8.55
CA TYR A 256 -21.59 -5.31 -8.90
C TYR A 256 -22.54 -5.08 -7.72
N GLU A 257 -22.96 -6.16 -7.05
CA GLU A 257 -23.78 -6.11 -5.84
C GLU A 257 -22.94 -6.27 -4.57
N ALA A 258 -23.48 -5.77 -3.47
CA ALA A 258 -22.90 -5.92 -2.14
C ALA A 258 -23.05 -7.35 -1.64
N ASP A 259 -22.02 -7.83 -0.92
CA ASP A 259 -22.13 -9.05 -0.13
C ASP A 259 -22.98 -8.76 1.13
N HIS A 260 -23.66 -9.78 1.66
CA HIS A 260 -24.46 -9.64 2.87
C HIS A 260 -23.62 -9.13 4.06
N GLY A 261 -24.04 -8.02 4.67
CA GLY A 261 -23.34 -7.37 5.78
C GLY A 261 -22.10 -6.56 5.37
N LYS A 262 -21.88 -6.34 4.06
CA LYS A 262 -20.76 -5.60 3.49
C LYS A 262 -21.24 -4.66 2.37
N ASP A 263 -22.14 -3.76 2.75
CA ASP A 263 -22.88 -2.87 1.82
C ASP A 263 -22.00 -2.01 0.92
N LEU A 264 -20.80 -1.66 1.40
CA LEU A 264 -19.83 -0.84 0.67
C LEU A 264 -18.85 -1.66 -0.16
N ARG A 265 -18.84 -2.98 -0.05
CA ARG A 265 -17.92 -3.84 -0.77
C ARG A 265 -18.45 -4.19 -2.17
N CYS A 266 -18.80 -3.17 -2.94
CA CYS A 266 -19.36 -3.34 -4.29
C CYS A 266 -19.01 -2.17 -5.21
N ALA A 267 -19.64 -2.13 -6.37
CA ALA A 267 -19.53 -1.01 -7.29
C ALA A 267 -20.33 0.20 -6.77
N VAL A 268 -19.78 1.38 -6.99
CA VAL A 268 -20.45 2.66 -6.71
C VAL A 268 -21.54 2.86 -7.76
N LYS A 269 -22.75 3.12 -7.29
CA LYS A 269 -23.96 3.39 -8.10
C LYS A 269 -24.63 4.67 -7.60
N LYS A 270 -25.55 5.23 -8.40
CA LYS A 270 -26.29 6.47 -8.06
C LYS A 270 -26.99 6.39 -6.70
N ASN A 271 -27.55 5.23 -6.36
CA ASN A 271 -28.29 5.01 -5.11
C ASN A 271 -27.51 4.21 -4.07
N SER A 272 -26.21 3.98 -4.28
CA SER A 272 -25.37 3.25 -3.33
C SER A 272 -24.95 4.15 -2.17
N PRO A 273 -24.70 3.60 -0.96
CA PRO A 273 -24.39 4.40 0.23
C PRO A 273 -22.99 5.07 0.20
N HIS A 274 -22.16 4.79 -0.82
CA HIS A 274 -20.76 5.21 -0.89
C HIS A 274 -20.57 6.72 -0.72
N LEU A 275 -21.36 7.55 -1.40
CA LEU A 275 -21.15 9.01 -1.36
C LEU A 275 -21.38 9.59 0.03
N ASP A 276 -22.44 9.17 0.70
CA ASP A 276 -22.76 9.68 2.04
C ASP A 276 -21.79 9.11 3.08
N PHE A 277 -21.46 7.83 2.97
CA PHE A 277 -20.44 7.20 3.79
C PHE A 277 -19.06 7.88 3.64
N TRP A 278 -18.63 8.23 2.42
CA TRP A 278 -17.36 8.95 2.22
C TRP A 278 -17.37 10.34 2.83
N LYS A 279 -18.47 11.09 2.72
CA LYS A 279 -18.61 12.41 3.37
C LYS A 279 -18.54 12.31 4.89
N GLU A 280 -19.20 11.31 5.47
CA GLU A 280 -19.14 11.06 6.91
C GLU A 280 -17.75 10.63 7.36
N SER A 281 -17.13 9.71 6.62
CA SER A 281 -15.77 9.25 6.88
C SER A 281 -14.75 10.39 6.83
N ILE A 282 -14.90 11.32 5.89
CA ILE A 282 -14.05 12.53 5.81
C ILE A 282 -14.14 13.32 7.12
N LYS A 283 -15.34 13.58 7.64
CA LYS A 283 -15.51 14.33 8.91
C LYS A 283 -14.82 13.63 10.08
N VAL A 284 -14.95 12.31 10.18
CA VAL A 284 -14.28 11.53 11.24
C VAL A 284 -12.76 11.62 11.09
N LEU A 285 -12.24 11.44 9.87
CA LEU A 285 -10.80 11.49 9.60
C LEU A 285 -10.20 12.90 9.78
N GLU A 286 -10.94 13.96 9.48
CA GLU A 286 -10.53 15.35 9.73
C GLU A 286 -10.39 15.65 11.23
N SER A 287 -11.20 15.01 12.07
CA SER A 287 -11.08 15.10 13.53
C SER A 287 -9.95 14.23 14.10
N ALA A 288 -9.40 13.30 13.30
CA ALA A 288 -8.52 12.25 13.78
C ALA A 288 -7.07 12.73 13.94
N LYS A 289 -6.46 12.43 15.09
CA LYS A 289 -5.09 12.82 15.43
C LYS A 289 -4.41 11.74 16.25
N PHE A 290 -3.12 11.49 15.99
CA PHE A 290 -2.31 10.58 16.79
C PHE A 290 -1.66 11.31 17.96
N ILE A 291 -1.53 10.63 19.09
CA ILE A 291 -1.00 11.17 20.34
C ILE A 291 0.41 10.61 20.57
N LYS A 292 1.41 11.49 20.68
CA LYS A 292 2.79 11.12 21.03
C LYS A 292 2.93 10.85 22.53
N GLN A 293 4.04 10.24 22.94
CA GLN A 293 4.36 9.97 24.35
C GLN A 293 4.37 11.23 25.24
N ASN A 294 4.72 12.39 24.67
CA ASN A 294 4.67 13.68 25.37
C ASN A 294 3.28 14.35 25.35
N ASN A 295 2.21 13.60 25.05
CA ASN A 295 0.84 14.06 24.88
C ASN A 295 0.60 15.10 23.77
N SER A 296 1.59 15.39 22.92
CA SER A 296 1.36 16.24 21.74
C SER A 296 0.60 15.49 20.65
N GLU A 297 -0.34 16.18 20.00
CA GLU A 297 -1.13 15.63 18.89
C GLU A 297 -0.44 15.92 17.55
N PHE A 298 -0.51 14.98 16.61
CA PHE A 298 -0.06 15.19 15.23
C PHE A 298 -0.93 14.43 14.21
N VAL A 299 -0.90 14.88 12.95
CA VAL A 299 -1.60 14.23 11.84
C VAL A 299 -0.57 13.65 10.86
N PRO A 300 -0.43 12.32 10.75
CA PRO A 300 0.46 11.71 9.79
C PRO A 300 -0.04 11.92 8.35
N PRO A 301 0.87 11.87 7.34
CA PRO A 301 0.50 11.98 5.93
C PRO A 301 -0.59 11.00 5.51
N SER A 302 -0.65 9.79 6.07
CA SER A 302 -1.67 8.78 5.76
C SER A 302 -3.10 9.21 6.07
N LEU A 303 -3.35 9.98 7.14
CA LEU A 303 -4.69 10.52 7.42
C LEU A 303 -5.09 11.58 6.40
N ASN A 304 -4.20 12.56 6.18
CA ASN A 304 -4.43 13.62 5.19
C ASN A 304 -4.65 13.04 3.78
N ASN A 305 -3.87 12.03 3.40
CA ASN A 305 -3.97 11.43 2.08
C ASN A 305 -5.21 10.53 1.95
N TRP A 306 -5.72 9.93 3.04
CA TRP A 306 -7.04 9.30 3.04
C TRP A 306 -8.14 10.31 2.72
N ILE A 307 -8.17 11.45 3.41
CA ILE A 307 -9.17 12.51 3.17
C ILE A 307 -9.12 12.95 1.70
N LYS A 308 -7.93 13.26 1.18
CA LYS A 308 -7.78 13.66 -0.23
C LYS A 308 -8.22 12.57 -1.21
N THR A 309 -7.92 11.31 -0.89
CA THR A 309 -8.33 10.16 -1.71
C THR A 309 -9.85 10.02 -1.74
N LEU A 310 -10.55 10.13 -0.61
CA LEU A 310 -12.02 10.09 -0.58
C LEU A 310 -12.66 11.24 -1.35
N ARG A 311 -12.13 12.46 -1.20
CA ARG A 311 -12.56 13.61 -2.00
C ARG A 311 -12.36 13.33 -3.51
N ALA A 312 -11.25 12.68 -3.89
CA ALA A 312 -11.01 12.27 -5.27
C ALA A 312 -12.00 11.21 -5.77
N PHE A 313 -12.34 10.20 -4.96
CA PHE A 313 -13.37 9.21 -5.31
C PHE A 313 -14.75 9.85 -5.53
N ILE A 314 -15.13 10.82 -4.69
CA ILE A 314 -16.35 11.63 -4.88
C ILE A 314 -16.30 12.38 -6.21
N TYR A 315 -15.18 13.06 -6.51
CA TYR A 315 -14.99 13.77 -7.78
C TYR A 315 -15.11 12.82 -8.98
N ILE A 316 -14.40 11.69 -8.97
CA ILE A 316 -14.40 10.71 -10.06
C ILE A 316 -15.81 10.20 -10.32
N TRP A 317 -16.54 9.80 -9.27
CA TRP A 317 -17.91 9.32 -9.43
C TRP A 317 -18.82 10.39 -10.07
N ASN A 318 -18.73 11.64 -9.58
CA ASN A 318 -19.50 12.75 -10.14
C ASN A 318 -19.13 13.07 -11.59
N THR A 319 -17.87 12.87 -11.98
CA THR A 319 -17.40 13.09 -13.36
C THR A 319 -17.86 11.96 -14.28
N VAL A 320 -17.65 10.70 -13.91
CA VAL A 320 -17.98 9.55 -14.79
C VAL A 320 -19.48 9.31 -14.90
N SER A 321 -20.26 9.61 -13.85
CA SER A 321 -21.72 9.49 -13.88
C SER A 321 -22.35 10.48 -14.86
N LYS A 322 -21.84 11.71 -14.97
CA LYS A 322 -22.26 12.71 -15.97
C LYS A 322 -22.03 12.24 -17.41
N VAL A 323 -21.02 11.40 -17.63
CA VAL A 323 -20.69 10.82 -18.94
C VAL A 323 -21.41 9.47 -19.17
N GLY A 324 -22.36 9.10 -18.30
CA GLY A 324 -23.23 7.94 -18.49
C GLY A 324 -22.68 6.63 -17.94
N PHE A 325 -21.76 6.65 -16.96
CA PHE A 325 -21.42 5.43 -16.23
C PHE A 325 -22.60 5.01 -15.33
N ALA A 326 -23.10 3.79 -15.54
CA ALA A 326 -24.12 3.21 -14.67
C ALA A 326 -23.55 2.84 -13.28
N TYR A 327 -22.28 2.46 -13.24
CA TYR A 327 -21.55 2.14 -12.02
C TYR A 327 -20.05 2.37 -12.20
N LEU A 328 -19.32 2.46 -11.09
CA LEU A 328 -17.86 2.55 -11.04
C LEU A 328 -17.34 1.47 -10.11
N THR A 329 -16.33 0.71 -10.53
CA THR A 329 -15.70 -0.32 -9.68
C THR A 329 -14.48 0.27 -8.98
N PRO A 330 -14.52 0.53 -7.65
CA PRO A 330 -13.42 1.20 -6.94
C PRO A 330 -12.09 0.45 -7.01
N ARG A 331 -12.10 -0.88 -7.07
CA ARG A 331 -10.90 -1.71 -7.27
C ARG A 331 -10.11 -1.40 -8.55
N HIS A 332 -10.69 -0.65 -9.47
CA HIS A 332 -9.95 -0.16 -10.64
C HIS A 332 -9.01 1.01 -10.30
N ILE A 333 -9.16 1.65 -9.14
CA ILE A 333 -8.45 2.87 -8.75
C ILE A 333 -7.48 2.56 -7.59
N ASN A 334 -6.43 1.80 -7.90
CA ASN A 334 -5.35 1.44 -6.99
C ASN A 334 -4.10 1.03 -7.78
N GLN A 335 -2.97 0.89 -7.08
CA GLN A 335 -1.67 0.56 -7.65
C GLN A 335 -1.39 -0.96 -7.72
N ASP A 336 -2.28 -1.80 -7.17
CA ASP A 336 -2.14 -3.26 -7.20
C ASP A 336 -1.78 -3.84 -8.59
N PRO A 337 -2.35 -3.38 -9.74
CA PRO A 337 -2.00 -3.94 -11.04
C PRO A 337 -0.56 -3.68 -11.46
N LEU A 338 0.02 -2.55 -11.01
CA LEU A 338 1.41 -2.20 -11.23
C LEU A 338 2.33 -3.02 -10.33
N GLU A 339 1.97 -3.23 -9.06
CA GLU A 339 2.73 -4.13 -8.19
C GLU A 339 2.71 -5.57 -8.68
N ASN A 340 1.57 -6.05 -9.15
CA ASN A 340 1.43 -7.35 -9.79
C ASN A 340 2.30 -7.44 -11.06
N PHE A 341 2.41 -6.36 -11.84
CA PHE A 341 3.32 -6.30 -12.99
C PHE A 341 4.78 -6.46 -12.56
N PHE A 342 5.22 -5.77 -11.51
CA PHE A 342 6.55 -5.98 -10.94
C PHE A 342 6.75 -7.41 -10.42
N GLY A 343 5.73 -8.01 -9.80
CA GLY A 343 5.75 -9.41 -9.39
C GLY A 343 5.96 -10.36 -10.56
N MET A 344 5.26 -10.12 -11.69
CA MET A 344 5.43 -10.91 -12.90
C MET A 344 6.85 -10.79 -13.47
N ILE A 345 7.41 -9.58 -13.55
CA ILE A 345 8.80 -9.36 -13.99
C ILE A 345 9.77 -10.16 -13.13
N ARG A 346 9.66 -10.07 -11.80
CA ARG A 346 10.55 -10.79 -10.87
C ARG A 346 10.39 -12.30 -10.91
N SER A 347 9.20 -12.79 -11.29
CA SER A 347 8.95 -14.22 -11.43
C SER A 347 9.49 -14.81 -12.73
N HIS A 348 9.82 -13.96 -13.70
CA HIS A 348 10.38 -14.37 -14.98
C HIS A 348 11.84 -14.83 -14.80
N GLY A 349 12.24 -15.92 -15.49
CA GLY A 349 13.62 -16.41 -15.45
C GLY A 349 14.07 -16.97 -14.10
N VAL A 350 13.41 -18.04 -13.61
CA VAL A 350 13.80 -18.82 -12.41
C VAL A 350 13.80 -18.03 -11.08
N ARG A 351 12.99 -16.96 -10.96
CA ARG A 351 12.93 -16.12 -9.74
C ARG A 351 14.31 -15.61 -9.34
N ASN A 352 14.94 -14.85 -10.23
CA ASN A 352 16.19 -14.12 -9.96
C ASN A 352 15.93 -12.90 -9.03
N VAL A 353 15.33 -13.15 -7.86
CA VAL A 353 14.94 -12.12 -6.88
C VAL A 353 16.16 -11.79 -6.02
N GLN A 354 16.33 -10.51 -5.70
CA GLN A 354 17.36 -10.05 -4.77
C GLN A 354 17.28 -10.87 -3.47
N SER A 355 18.39 -11.48 -3.11
CA SER A 355 18.52 -12.35 -1.95
C SER A 355 18.11 -11.61 -0.67
N LEU A 356 17.19 -12.17 0.13
CA LEU A 356 16.70 -11.53 1.35
C LEU A 356 17.76 -11.46 2.45
N ASN A 357 18.81 -12.29 2.34
CA ASN A 357 19.96 -12.36 3.22
C ASN A 357 21.19 -12.93 2.49
N GLY A 358 22.32 -13.02 3.18
CA GLY A 358 23.57 -13.54 2.61
C GLY A 358 23.46 -14.97 2.08
N LEU A 359 22.70 -15.84 2.76
CA LEU A 359 22.52 -17.24 2.37
C LEU A 359 21.74 -17.37 1.06
N ASP A 360 20.64 -16.64 0.93
CA ASP A 360 19.86 -16.56 -0.32
C ASP A 360 20.74 -16.06 -1.48
N GLY A 361 21.73 -15.20 -1.19
CA GLY A 361 22.67 -14.68 -2.19
C GLY A 361 23.64 -15.75 -2.68
N PHE A 362 24.05 -16.67 -1.80
CA PHE A 362 24.87 -17.82 -2.17
C PHE A 362 24.06 -18.87 -2.92
N CYS A 363 22.82 -19.18 -2.46
CA CYS A 363 21.92 -20.08 -3.18
C CYS A 363 21.64 -19.58 -4.60
N ARG A 364 21.43 -18.27 -4.77
CA ARG A 364 21.27 -17.63 -6.09
C ARG A 364 22.50 -17.83 -6.98
N LYS A 365 23.72 -17.65 -6.45
CA LYS A 365 24.95 -17.86 -7.21
C LYS A 365 25.13 -19.31 -7.64
N HIS A 366 24.78 -20.24 -6.76
CA HIS A 366 24.74 -21.67 -7.04
C HIS A 366 23.76 -21.97 -8.19
N ASP A 367 22.52 -21.49 -8.10
CA ASP A 367 21.50 -21.73 -9.14
C ASP A 367 21.91 -21.13 -10.50
N ILE A 368 22.55 -19.95 -10.49
CA ILE A 368 23.12 -19.35 -11.70
C ILE A 368 24.22 -20.24 -12.28
N ALA A 369 25.17 -20.72 -11.47
CA ALA A 369 26.23 -21.61 -11.93
C ALA A 369 25.67 -22.91 -12.55
N TYR A 370 24.66 -23.52 -11.92
CA TYR A 370 23.97 -24.71 -12.43
C TYR A 370 23.22 -24.46 -13.75
N SER A 371 22.69 -23.25 -13.93
CA SER A 371 22.00 -22.83 -15.16
C SER A 371 22.95 -22.53 -16.33
N GLN A 372 24.19 -22.10 -16.02
CA GLN A 372 25.17 -21.68 -17.02
C GLN A 372 26.09 -22.82 -17.48
N SER A 373 26.26 -23.87 -16.67
CA SER A 373 27.10 -25.02 -17.00
C SER A 373 26.43 -26.35 -16.67
N SER A 374 26.54 -27.31 -17.61
CA SER A 374 26.18 -28.72 -17.38
C SER A 374 27.38 -29.59 -17.04
N ASP A 375 28.57 -29.02 -16.92
CA ASP A 375 29.78 -29.73 -16.54
C ASP A 375 29.77 -30.13 -15.05
N LEU A 376 30.25 -31.33 -14.76
CA LEU A 376 30.22 -31.90 -13.41
C LEU A 376 31.20 -31.21 -12.46
N GLN A 377 32.36 -30.76 -12.95
CA GLN A 377 33.37 -30.11 -12.11
C GLN A 377 32.91 -28.71 -11.69
N ASP A 378 32.29 -27.96 -12.60
CA ASP A 378 31.73 -26.64 -12.30
C ASP A 378 30.59 -26.71 -11.26
N ARG A 379 29.73 -27.73 -11.37
CA ARG A 379 28.63 -27.94 -10.43
C ARG A 379 29.11 -28.38 -9.06
N ASN A 380 30.06 -29.31 -8.98
CA ASN A 380 30.68 -29.73 -7.72
C ASN A 380 31.38 -28.55 -7.01
N LYS A 381 31.98 -27.64 -7.79
CA LYS A 381 32.57 -26.41 -7.23
C LYS A 381 31.49 -25.48 -6.67
N ALA A 382 30.38 -25.29 -7.38
CA ALA A 382 29.26 -24.49 -6.91
C ALA A 382 28.62 -25.09 -5.64
N ASP A 383 28.49 -26.41 -5.56
CA ASP A 383 27.98 -27.12 -4.36
C ASP A 383 28.90 -26.89 -3.16
N TYR A 384 30.20 -27.11 -3.34
CA TYR A 384 31.21 -26.92 -2.29
C TYR A 384 31.24 -25.48 -1.78
N GLU A 385 31.18 -24.50 -2.69
CA GLU A 385 31.13 -23.09 -2.32
C GLU A 385 29.83 -22.76 -1.56
N LEU A 386 28.68 -23.29 -1.98
CA LEU A 386 27.43 -23.07 -1.27
C LEU A 386 27.46 -23.68 0.15
N GLU A 387 27.97 -24.90 0.29
CA GLU A 387 28.08 -25.59 1.57
C GLU A 387 28.97 -24.83 2.57
N GLN A 388 30.16 -24.38 2.13
CA GLN A 388 31.07 -23.59 2.97
C GLN A 388 30.41 -22.29 3.43
N ARG A 389 29.74 -21.59 2.53
CA ARG A 389 29.07 -20.32 2.83
C ARG A 389 27.85 -20.50 3.72
N ALA A 390 27.14 -21.62 3.60
CA ALA A 390 26.05 -21.99 4.50
C ALA A 390 26.57 -22.20 5.93
N TRP A 391 27.66 -22.96 6.09
CA TRP A 391 28.30 -23.17 7.39
C TRP A 391 28.86 -21.90 8.03
N ASP A 392 29.48 -21.02 7.24
CA ASP A 392 29.94 -19.70 7.70
C ASP A 392 28.78 -18.86 8.22
N ARG A 393 27.60 -18.97 7.58
CA ARG A 393 26.41 -18.22 7.99
C ARG A 393 25.83 -18.75 9.31
N VAL A 394 25.80 -20.06 9.53
CA VAL A 394 25.37 -20.65 10.81
C VAL A 394 26.23 -20.14 11.98
N LYS A 395 27.54 -20.02 11.74
CA LYS A 395 28.53 -19.59 12.75
C LYS A 395 28.55 -18.08 12.98
N SER A 396 27.96 -17.28 12.09
CA SER A 396 27.97 -15.82 12.18
C SER A 396 27.11 -15.31 13.36
N LYS A 397 27.60 -14.26 14.03
CA LYS A 397 26.95 -13.65 15.20
C LYS A 397 25.75 -12.77 14.82
N ASP A 398 25.71 -12.29 13.59
CA ASP A 398 24.67 -11.43 13.01
C ASP A 398 23.61 -12.22 12.21
N ALA A 399 23.73 -13.54 12.10
CA ALA A 399 22.74 -14.39 11.45
C ALA A 399 21.46 -14.55 12.29
N LYS A 400 20.30 -14.31 11.66
CA LYS A 400 18.99 -14.46 12.31
C LYS A 400 18.69 -15.93 12.60
N PHE A 401 17.89 -16.21 13.62
CA PHE A 401 17.54 -17.59 14.01
C PHE A 401 17.01 -18.44 12.84
N GLY A 402 16.16 -17.87 11.99
CA GLY A 402 15.65 -18.57 10.80
C GLY A 402 16.71 -18.88 9.73
N GLU A 403 17.83 -18.16 9.70
CA GLU A 403 18.96 -18.44 8.79
C GLU A 403 19.85 -19.56 9.33
N LYS A 404 19.95 -19.69 10.66
CA LYS A 404 20.69 -20.78 11.31
C LYS A 404 19.96 -22.12 11.24
N ALA A 405 18.63 -22.08 11.12
CA ALA A 405 17.78 -23.27 11.05
C ALA A 405 17.49 -23.75 9.62
N ALA A 406 17.94 -23.01 8.59
CA ALA A 406 17.70 -23.31 7.17
C ALA A 406 18.91 -23.99 6.47
N VAL A 407 20.03 -24.12 7.18
CA VAL A 407 21.20 -24.93 6.82
C VAL A 407 21.09 -26.24 7.57
#